data_AF-A0AAD4SJ74-F1
#
_entry.id   AF-A0AAD4SJ74-F1
#
_cell.length_a   1.000
_cell.length_b   1.000
_cell.length_c   1.000
_cell.angle_alpha   90.00
_cell.angle_beta   90.00
_cell.angle_gamma   90.00
#
_symmetry.space_group_name_H-M   'P 1'
#
loop_
_entity.id
_entity.type
_entity.pdbx_description
1 polymer ?
#
loop_
_entity_poly.entity_id
_entity_poly.type
_entity_poly.pdbx_seq_one_letter_code
_entity_poly.pdbx_strand_id
1 'polypeptide(L)'
;MGFTSEMFVVSSPISDVKTSNHDYKTLFKTARQCQQHQMVVIRRNKHPQISLYASHYHIMKRLQKATTTTTTCILKEERDSSPSFTSCGLRFVCGKKLLSELSTWRIGGPCNHFVQVFDRTQLLSAIRYCREHSIRFLIIGKGSNCLFDDSGFDGCVILNKIDFIEELKSGIYRVGSGYAFNQLGVRCSNDGFTGLEFASGVPGSVGGGAYMNAGANGQEISDVISSVEILQTDGRLETINQNDLAFSYRKSSFQDMEDLAAIVAVTFKLKPFPSAREQQKAYLTKRRLSQPLGERSAGSVFKNPEGVGVSAGELIEKAGLKGFRLGNAKISEVHANFFINCGGSTSKDMIELINLVKEKVKDKFNVELNEEIQYVSPI
;
A
#
# COMPACT_ATOMS: atom_id res chain seq x y z
N MET A 1 33.01 -9.46 22.74
CA MET A 1 31.96 -10.29 23.38
C MET A 1 30.67 -9.93 22.68
N GLY A 2 30.07 -10.91 22.00
CA GLY A 2 28.96 -10.67 21.06
C GLY A 2 27.65 -10.38 21.76
N PHE A 3 26.92 -9.40 21.25
CA PHE A 3 25.51 -9.19 21.56
C PHE A 3 24.72 -9.34 20.25
N THR A 4 23.94 -10.40 20.20
CA THR A 4 22.90 -10.67 19.22
C THR A 4 21.77 -9.67 19.45
N SER A 5 21.57 -8.74 18.51
CA SER A 5 20.37 -7.91 18.45
C SER A 5 19.20 -8.78 17.98
N GLU A 6 18.32 -9.13 18.90
CA GLU A 6 17.07 -9.83 18.62
C GLU A 6 16.19 -9.01 17.67
N MET A 7 15.66 -9.73 16.69
CA MET A 7 14.92 -9.24 15.54
C MET A 7 13.43 -9.27 15.89
N PHE A 8 12.75 -8.13 15.92
CA PHE A 8 11.28 -8.10 16.01
C PHE A 8 10.69 -8.13 14.60
N VAL A 9 10.34 -9.33 14.14
CA VAL A 9 9.34 -9.55 13.09
C VAL A 9 8.04 -9.86 13.82
N VAL A 10 6.94 -9.20 13.46
CA VAL A 10 5.59 -9.62 13.87
C VAL A 10 5.33 -10.98 13.19
N SER A 11 5.82 -12.02 13.82
CA SER A 11 5.50 -13.41 13.57
C SER A 11 4.61 -13.80 14.73
N SER A 12 3.32 -14.04 14.48
CA SER A 12 2.40 -14.48 15.54
C SER A 12 2.92 -15.81 16.10
N PRO A 13 3.22 -15.93 17.40
CA PRO A 13 3.50 -17.22 18.00
C PRO A 13 2.19 -18.04 18.05
N ILE A 14 2.22 -19.22 17.43
CA ILE A 14 1.13 -20.19 17.51
C ILE A 14 1.08 -20.69 18.96
N SER A 15 0.08 -20.24 19.72
CA SER A 15 -0.25 -20.87 21.01
C SER A 15 -1.18 -22.05 20.78
N ASP A 16 -0.79 -23.22 21.30
CA ASP A 16 -1.54 -24.47 21.25
C ASP A 16 -2.91 -24.33 21.92
N VAL A 17 -3.95 -24.16 21.11
CA VAL A 17 -5.33 -24.33 21.58
C VAL A 17 -5.65 -25.82 21.57
N LYS A 18 -5.59 -26.43 22.76
CA LYS A 18 -6.16 -27.76 23.03
C LYS A 18 -7.61 -27.79 22.59
N THR A 19 -7.91 -28.59 21.58
CA THR A 19 -9.26 -28.93 21.16
C THR A 19 -9.96 -29.70 22.27
N SER A 20 -11.06 -29.14 22.79
CA SER A 20 -12.05 -29.90 23.54
C SER A 20 -13.26 -30.13 22.63
N ASN A 21 -13.49 -31.39 22.30
CA ASN A 21 -14.68 -31.90 21.61
C ASN A 21 -15.92 -31.51 22.42
N HIS A 22 -16.85 -30.74 21.85
CA HIS A 22 -18.30 -30.87 22.12
C HIS A 22 -19.14 -30.26 20.97
N ASP A 23 -20.04 -31.11 20.45
CA ASP A 23 -21.31 -30.81 19.75
C ASP A 23 -21.34 -29.99 18.44
N TYR A 24 -21.14 -30.69 17.32
CA TYR A 24 -21.75 -30.35 16.02
C TYR A 24 -22.95 -31.26 15.72
N LYS A 25 -24.13 -30.88 16.23
CA LYS A 25 -25.39 -31.53 15.83
C LYS A 25 -26.61 -30.60 15.79
N THR A 26 -26.45 -29.36 15.31
CA THR A 26 -27.62 -28.51 15.01
C THR A 26 -27.36 -27.51 13.89
N LEU A 27 -27.25 -27.96 12.62
CA LEU A 27 -27.22 -27.04 11.46
C LEU A 27 -27.74 -27.67 10.15
N PHE A 28 -28.73 -28.56 10.26
CA PHE A 28 -29.52 -29.04 9.11
C PHE A 28 -31.00 -28.91 9.42
N LYS A 29 -31.57 -27.69 9.36
CA LYS A 29 -33.04 -27.48 9.28
C LYS A 29 -33.49 -26.03 9.02
N THR A 30 -32.95 -25.33 8.02
CA THR A 30 -33.64 -24.11 7.50
C THR A 30 -33.20 -23.77 6.07
N ALA A 31 -33.61 -24.58 5.11
CA ALA A 31 -33.55 -24.25 3.69
C ALA A 31 -34.72 -24.92 2.94
N ARG A 32 -35.95 -24.69 3.41
CA ARG A 32 -37.19 -24.97 2.69
C ARG A 32 -38.28 -24.02 3.19
N GLN A 33 -38.31 -22.80 2.67
CA GLN A 33 -39.50 -21.96 2.54
C GLN A 33 -39.05 -20.59 2.01
N CYS A 34 -39.23 -20.38 0.70
CA CYS A 34 -39.50 -19.08 0.06
C CYS A 34 -39.36 -19.21 -1.47
N GLN A 35 -40.26 -19.96 -2.10
CA GLN A 35 -40.59 -19.78 -3.52
C GLN A 35 -42.05 -20.19 -3.76
N GLN A 36 -42.94 -19.20 -3.67
CA GLN A 36 -44.25 -19.22 -4.31
C GLN A 36 -44.57 -17.76 -4.60
N HIS A 37 -44.75 -17.39 -5.88
CA HIS A 37 -45.83 -16.55 -6.40
C HIS A 37 -45.85 -16.66 -7.93
N GLN A 38 -46.73 -17.55 -8.38
CA GLN A 38 -47.58 -17.59 -9.58
C GLN A 38 -47.13 -16.98 -10.94
N MET A 39 -47.03 -17.88 -11.92
CA MET A 39 -47.31 -17.64 -13.34
C MET A 39 -48.80 -17.32 -13.57
N VAL A 40 -49.09 -16.36 -14.44
CA VAL A 40 -50.35 -16.29 -15.19
C VAL A 40 -50.02 -16.40 -16.68
N VAL A 41 -50.56 -17.43 -17.31
CA VAL A 41 -50.51 -17.70 -18.75
C VAL A 41 -51.78 -17.16 -19.38
N ILE A 42 -51.67 -16.29 -20.40
CA ILE A 42 -52.76 -15.99 -21.34
C ILE A 42 -52.21 -16.08 -22.77
N ARG A 43 -52.84 -16.94 -23.59
CA ARG A 43 -52.53 -17.19 -25.01
C ARG A 43 -53.30 -16.24 -25.95
N ARG A 44 -52.58 -15.74 -26.97
CA ARG A 44 -52.94 -15.38 -28.37
C ARG A 44 -54.39 -15.01 -28.74
N ASN A 45 -54.55 -13.88 -29.47
CA ASN A 45 -55.00 -13.90 -30.88
C ASN A 45 -54.94 -12.53 -31.62
N LYS A 46 -54.46 -12.61 -32.87
CA LYS A 46 -54.86 -11.91 -34.13
C LYS A 46 -54.79 -10.36 -34.28
N HIS A 47 -53.93 -9.94 -35.22
CA HIS A 47 -54.03 -8.78 -36.13
C HIS A 47 -55.33 -8.84 -37.00
N PRO A 48 -55.83 -7.75 -37.67
CA PRO A 48 -55.03 -6.84 -38.52
C PRO A 48 -55.48 -5.35 -38.77
N GLN A 49 -54.56 -4.59 -39.39
CA GLN A 49 -54.72 -3.56 -40.47
C GLN A 49 -55.09 -2.06 -40.21
N ILE A 50 -54.45 -1.20 -41.03
CA ILE A 50 -54.79 0.21 -41.48
C ILE A 50 -54.35 1.35 -40.51
N SER A 51 -53.73 2.49 -40.86
CA SER A 51 -53.30 3.16 -42.11
C SER A 51 -52.50 4.45 -41.77
N LEU A 52 -51.56 4.81 -42.65
CA LEU A 52 -51.04 6.16 -43.04
C LEU A 52 -50.75 7.23 -41.96
N TYR A 53 -49.52 7.77 -41.99
CA TYR A 53 -49.27 9.11 -42.57
C TYR A 53 -47.77 9.28 -42.90
N ALA A 54 -47.53 9.89 -44.06
CA ALA A 54 -46.26 10.01 -44.75
C ALA A 54 -45.62 11.41 -44.56
N SER A 55 -44.47 11.58 -45.24
CA SER A 55 -43.69 12.81 -45.51
C SER A 55 -42.63 13.14 -44.44
N HIS A 56 -41.33 13.22 -44.73
CA HIS A 56 -40.69 13.82 -45.89
C HIS A 56 -39.42 13.09 -46.34
N TYR A 57 -39.25 13.05 -47.66
CA TYR A 57 -38.09 12.53 -48.38
C TYR A 57 -37.35 13.71 -49.02
N HIS A 58 -36.03 13.58 -49.13
CA HIS A 58 -35.08 14.33 -49.98
C HIS A 58 -34.52 15.69 -49.51
N ILE A 59 -33.18 15.74 -49.36
CA ILE A 59 -32.28 16.29 -50.39
C ILE A 59 -30.88 15.64 -50.34
N MET A 60 -30.57 14.99 -51.46
CA MET A 60 -29.30 14.67 -52.14
C MET A 60 -27.92 14.91 -51.48
N LYS A 61 -27.18 13.79 -51.38
CA LYS A 61 -25.90 13.50 -52.07
C LYS A 61 -24.91 14.67 -52.24
N ARG A 62 -23.81 14.60 -51.48
CA ARG A 62 -22.44 14.79 -52.02
C ARG A 62 -21.51 13.68 -51.51
N LEU A 63 -21.08 12.87 -52.49
CA LEU A 63 -19.87 12.04 -52.53
C LEU A 63 -18.65 12.89 -52.09
N GLN A 64 -17.53 12.42 -51.54
CA GLN A 64 -16.81 11.15 -51.56
C GLN A 64 -15.57 11.31 -50.64
N LYS A 65 -14.97 10.18 -50.19
CA LYS A 65 -13.75 10.02 -49.35
C LYS A 65 -14.04 10.09 -47.83
N ALA A 66 -13.70 9.11 -46.99
CA ALA A 66 -12.59 8.18 -47.03
C ALA A 66 -12.91 6.85 -46.31
N THR A 67 -12.54 5.76 -46.98
CA THR A 67 -11.97 4.49 -46.47
C THR A 67 -12.41 3.93 -45.13
N THR A 68 -13.14 2.83 -45.25
CA THR A 68 -13.17 1.65 -44.38
C THR A 68 -11.82 1.32 -43.74
N THR A 69 -11.78 1.29 -42.41
CA THR A 69 -10.86 0.43 -41.66
C THR A 69 -11.58 0.00 -40.39
N THR A 70 -12.36 -1.08 -40.49
CA THR A 70 -12.91 -1.78 -39.33
C THR A 70 -11.77 -2.58 -38.71
N THR A 71 -11.05 -1.97 -37.77
CA THR A 71 -10.09 -2.69 -36.93
C THR A 71 -10.88 -3.54 -35.95
N THR A 72 -10.99 -4.82 -36.25
CA THR A 72 -11.43 -5.86 -35.33
C THR A 72 -10.51 -5.83 -34.11
N CYS A 73 -11.00 -5.29 -32.99
CA CYS A 73 -10.31 -5.31 -31.72
C CYS A 73 -10.35 -6.75 -31.19
N ILE A 74 -9.36 -7.55 -31.56
CA ILE A 74 -9.10 -8.84 -30.92
C ILE A 74 -8.54 -8.50 -29.54
N LEU A 75 -9.39 -8.59 -28.52
CA LEU A 75 -8.96 -8.69 -27.13
C LEU A 75 -8.09 -9.95 -27.04
N LYS A 76 -6.76 -9.75 -27.03
CA LYS A 76 -5.84 -10.76 -26.53
C LYS A 76 -6.12 -10.88 -25.03
N GLU A 77 -6.91 -11.88 -24.65
CA GLU A 77 -6.79 -12.46 -23.32
C GLU A 77 -5.35 -12.98 -23.19
N GLU A 78 -4.50 -12.22 -22.50
CA GLU A 78 -3.27 -12.78 -21.94
C GLU A 78 -3.70 -13.83 -20.91
N ARG A 79 -3.73 -15.09 -21.35
CA ARG A 79 -3.84 -16.25 -20.46
C ARG A 79 -2.57 -16.31 -19.62
N ASP A 80 -2.61 -15.63 -18.48
CA ASP A 80 -1.62 -15.73 -17.42
C ASP A 80 -1.61 -17.18 -16.89
N SER A 81 -0.66 -17.97 -17.39
CA SER A 81 -0.45 -19.41 -17.11
C SER A 81 0.18 -19.66 -15.73
N SER A 82 -0.09 -18.79 -14.78
CA SER A 82 0.43 -18.85 -13.42
C SER A 82 -0.38 -19.83 -12.57
N PRO A 83 0.26 -20.74 -11.81
CA PRO A 83 -0.45 -21.59 -10.86
C PRO A 83 -1.12 -20.67 -9.86
N SER A 84 -2.44 -20.59 -9.98
CA SER A 84 -3.30 -19.79 -9.13
C SER A 84 -4.51 -20.62 -8.75
N PHE A 85 -4.99 -20.41 -7.53
CA PHE A 85 -6.19 -21.07 -7.03
C PHE A 85 -7.14 -20.03 -6.44
N THR A 86 -8.40 -20.40 -6.33
CA THR A 86 -9.43 -19.56 -5.71
C THR A 86 -9.83 -20.14 -4.37
N SER A 87 -9.84 -19.31 -3.33
CA SER A 87 -10.36 -19.67 -2.00
C SER A 87 -11.07 -18.46 -1.41
N CYS A 88 -12.25 -18.65 -0.81
CA CYS A 88 -13.09 -17.57 -0.26
C CYS A 88 -13.34 -16.40 -1.25
N GLY A 89 -13.40 -16.66 -2.56
CA GLY A 89 -13.56 -15.63 -3.59
C GLY A 89 -12.28 -14.83 -3.90
N LEU A 90 -11.14 -15.20 -3.31
CA LEU A 90 -9.83 -14.60 -3.55
C LEU A 90 -9.01 -15.43 -4.52
N ARG A 91 -8.28 -14.78 -5.43
CA ARG A 91 -7.31 -15.44 -6.32
C ARG A 91 -5.91 -15.35 -5.72
N PHE A 92 -5.36 -16.50 -5.31
CA PHE A 92 -3.99 -16.63 -4.84
C PHE A 92 -3.07 -17.00 -5.99
N VAL A 93 -1.94 -16.31 -6.13
CA VAL A 93 -0.84 -16.63 -7.06
C VAL A 93 0.26 -17.33 -6.28
N CYS A 94 0.76 -18.46 -6.76
CA CYS A 94 1.74 -19.28 -6.03
C CYS A 94 3.13 -19.25 -6.67
N GLY A 95 4.16 -19.02 -5.86
CA GLY A 95 5.59 -19.20 -6.19
C GLY A 95 6.16 -18.37 -7.34
N LYS A 96 5.36 -17.49 -7.96
CA LYS A 96 5.76 -16.70 -9.14
C LYS A 96 5.89 -15.21 -8.86
N LYS A 97 5.24 -14.69 -7.82
CA LYS A 97 5.21 -13.24 -7.59
C LYS A 97 6.53 -12.78 -6.99
N LEU A 98 7.25 -11.92 -7.70
CA LEU A 98 8.49 -11.31 -7.21
C LEU A 98 8.18 -10.10 -6.32
N LEU A 99 8.81 -10.04 -5.15
CA LEU A 99 8.73 -8.92 -4.21
C LEU A 99 9.37 -7.65 -4.78
N SER A 100 10.37 -7.78 -5.67
CA SER A 100 10.92 -6.65 -6.44
C SER A 100 9.90 -5.96 -7.34
N GLU A 101 8.78 -6.59 -7.70
CA GLU A 101 7.68 -5.92 -8.41
C GLU A 101 6.77 -5.10 -7.49
N LEU A 102 6.87 -5.35 -6.19
CA LEU A 102 6.03 -4.77 -5.13
C LEU A 102 6.77 -3.70 -4.31
N SER A 103 8.08 -3.54 -4.49
CA SER A 103 8.91 -2.52 -3.83
C SER A 103 9.34 -1.41 -4.76
N THR A 104 9.50 -0.19 -4.22
CA THR A 104 10.07 0.93 -4.99
C THR A 104 11.57 0.77 -5.23
N TRP A 105 12.27 0.02 -4.36
CA TRP A 105 13.66 -0.36 -4.57
C TRP A 105 13.86 -1.35 -5.72
N ARG A 106 12.82 -2.10 -6.11
CA ARG A 106 12.93 -3.18 -7.09
C ARG A 106 13.93 -4.27 -6.69
N ILE A 107 13.92 -4.61 -5.40
CA ILE A 107 14.73 -5.67 -4.79
C ILE A 107 13.77 -6.63 -4.08
N GLY A 108 14.07 -7.93 -4.12
CA GLY A 108 13.30 -8.98 -3.47
C GLY A 108 12.97 -10.17 -4.37
N GLY A 109 13.10 -11.37 -3.79
CA GLY A 109 12.83 -12.68 -4.40
C GLY A 109 11.34 -13.03 -4.52
N PRO A 110 11.00 -14.28 -4.83
CA PRO A 110 9.61 -14.73 -4.94
C PRO A 110 8.93 -14.88 -3.57
N CYS A 111 7.60 -14.76 -3.52
CA CYS A 111 6.83 -15.23 -2.36
C CYS A 111 6.04 -16.50 -2.67
N ASN A 112 5.81 -17.32 -1.64
CA ASN A 112 5.08 -18.59 -1.78
C ASN A 112 3.63 -18.36 -2.19
N HIS A 113 2.95 -17.40 -1.56
CA HIS A 113 1.60 -17.00 -1.92
C HIS A 113 1.50 -15.48 -2.08
N PHE A 114 0.69 -15.04 -3.03
CA PHE A 114 0.36 -13.64 -3.24
C PHE A 114 -1.12 -13.46 -3.48
N VAL A 115 -1.71 -12.44 -2.84
CA VAL A 115 -3.12 -12.08 -3.03
C VAL A 115 -3.29 -10.57 -2.98
N GLN A 116 -4.27 -10.05 -3.75
CA GLN A 116 -4.70 -8.67 -3.68
C GLN A 116 -6.06 -8.60 -3.00
N VAL A 117 -6.24 -7.61 -2.13
CA VAL A 117 -7.50 -7.38 -1.41
C VAL A 117 -7.97 -5.95 -1.64
N PHE A 118 -9.25 -5.77 -1.97
CA PHE A 118 -9.84 -4.50 -2.39
C PHE A 118 -10.86 -3.96 -1.38
N ASP A 119 -11.27 -4.79 -0.43
CA ASP A 119 -12.18 -4.42 0.64
C ASP A 119 -11.85 -5.15 1.94
N ARG A 120 -12.51 -4.74 3.03
CA ARG A 120 -12.34 -5.32 4.36
C ARG A 120 -12.67 -6.82 4.41
N THR A 121 -13.71 -7.25 3.70
CA THR A 121 -14.15 -8.65 3.70
C THR A 121 -13.12 -9.55 3.04
N GLN A 122 -12.54 -9.10 1.93
CA GLN A 122 -11.44 -9.77 1.25
C GLN A 122 -10.18 -9.84 2.12
N LEU A 123 -9.82 -8.74 2.78
CA LEU A 123 -8.69 -8.71 3.71
C LEU A 123 -8.86 -9.72 4.86
N LEU A 124 -10.03 -9.71 5.50
CA LEU A 124 -10.35 -10.67 6.57
C LEU A 124 -10.33 -12.12 6.07
N SER A 125 -10.85 -12.37 4.86
CA SER A 125 -10.84 -13.71 4.25
C SER A 125 -9.42 -14.19 3.97
N ALA A 126 -8.53 -13.30 3.50
CA ALA A 126 -7.13 -13.63 3.26
C ALA A 126 -6.40 -13.98 4.57
N ILE A 127 -6.60 -13.18 5.62
CA ILE A 127 -6.01 -13.43 6.95
C ILE A 127 -6.52 -14.75 7.53
N ARG A 128 -7.84 -15.00 7.47
CA ARG A 128 -8.42 -16.27 7.95
C ARG A 128 -7.87 -17.47 7.22
N TYR A 129 -7.78 -17.40 5.89
CA TYR A 129 -7.20 -18.45 5.08
C TYR A 129 -5.76 -18.76 5.53
N CYS A 130 -4.94 -17.72 5.73
CA CYS A 130 -3.57 -17.88 6.18
C CYS A 130 -3.51 -18.55 7.57
N ARG A 131 -4.35 -18.10 8.51
CA ARG A 131 -4.43 -18.69 9.86
C ARG A 131 -4.87 -20.15 9.86
N GLU A 132 -5.92 -20.48 9.13
CA GLU A 132 -6.46 -21.85 9.04
C GLU A 132 -5.43 -22.84 8.49
N HIS A 133 -4.53 -22.37 7.63
CA HIS A 133 -3.48 -23.19 7.01
C HIS A 133 -2.10 -23.01 7.67
N SER A 134 -2.01 -22.29 8.79
CA SER A 134 -0.74 -21.97 9.46
C SER A 134 0.30 -21.34 8.53
N ILE A 135 -0.16 -20.51 7.59
CA ILE A 135 0.68 -19.76 6.66
C ILE A 135 0.97 -18.40 7.29
N ARG A 136 2.25 -18.09 7.50
CA ARG A 136 2.69 -16.73 7.86
C ARG A 136 2.28 -15.75 6.76
N PHE A 137 1.84 -14.56 7.12
CA PHE A 137 1.48 -13.54 6.15
C PHE A 137 2.16 -12.20 6.40
N LEU A 138 2.28 -11.40 5.35
CA LEU A 138 2.76 -10.03 5.37
C LEU A 138 1.77 -9.16 4.59
N ILE A 139 1.25 -8.13 5.23
CA ILE A 139 0.40 -7.14 4.56
C ILE A 139 1.25 -5.95 4.16
N ILE A 140 1.19 -5.59 2.88
CA ILE A 140 1.93 -4.46 2.33
C ILE A 140 0.99 -3.46 1.64
N GLY A 141 1.40 -2.19 1.70
CA GLY A 141 0.89 -1.14 0.83
C GLY A 141 1.67 -1.10 -0.48
N LYS A 142 2.36 0.00 -0.76
CA LYS A 142 3.16 0.16 -1.99
C LYS A 142 4.61 -0.34 -1.90
N GLY A 143 5.00 -0.98 -0.79
CA GLY A 143 6.37 -1.46 -0.56
C GLY A 143 7.45 -0.36 -0.65
N SER A 144 7.09 0.90 -0.37
CA SER A 144 7.97 2.05 -0.54
C SER A 144 8.94 2.29 0.62
N ASN A 145 8.84 1.49 1.69
CA ASN A 145 9.69 1.53 2.87
C ASN A 145 10.21 0.12 3.24
N CYS A 146 10.27 -0.80 2.27
CA CYS A 146 10.62 -2.20 2.52
C CYS A 146 11.87 -2.60 1.74
N LEU A 147 12.83 -3.24 2.42
CA LEU A 147 13.88 -4.04 1.80
C LEU A 147 13.49 -5.52 1.90
N PHE A 148 13.09 -6.11 0.77
CA PHE A 148 12.80 -7.53 0.69
C PHE A 148 14.08 -8.32 0.40
N ASP A 149 14.23 -9.46 1.07
CA ASP A 149 15.32 -10.39 0.83
C ASP A 149 15.24 -11.03 -0.57
N ASP A 150 16.38 -11.29 -1.21
CA ASP A 150 16.44 -11.90 -2.55
C ASP A 150 16.02 -13.37 -2.56
N SER A 151 16.09 -14.05 -1.42
CA SER A 151 15.57 -15.41 -1.27
C SER A 151 14.04 -15.45 -1.13
N GLY A 152 13.40 -14.30 -0.90
CA GLY A 152 11.96 -14.15 -0.98
C GLY A 152 11.24 -14.10 0.37
N PHE A 153 10.01 -14.60 0.41
CA PHE A 153 9.19 -14.67 1.62
C PHE A 153 8.44 -16.00 1.69
N ASP A 154 8.71 -16.78 2.73
CA ASP A 154 8.01 -18.03 3.04
C ASP A 154 6.68 -17.72 3.72
N GLY A 155 5.66 -17.49 2.89
CA GLY A 155 4.31 -17.21 3.36
C GLY A 155 3.45 -16.52 2.32
N CYS A 156 2.40 -15.85 2.79
CA CYS A 156 1.47 -15.09 1.97
C CYS A 156 1.71 -13.59 2.02
N VAL A 157 1.99 -12.98 0.88
CA VAL A 157 2.03 -11.52 0.74
C VAL A 157 0.64 -11.03 0.33
N ILE A 158 0.02 -10.25 1.19
CA ILE A 158 -1.30 -9.65 1.00
C ILE A 158 -1.09 -8.18 0.59
N LEU A 159 -1.33 -7.86 -0.68
CA LEU A 159 -1.27 -6.49 -1.17
C LEU A 159 -2.60 -5.78 -0.92
N ASN A 160 -2.58 -4.81 -0.02
CA ASN A 160 -3.74 -4.01 0.33
C ASN A 160 -4.04 -2.94 -0.73
N LYS A 161 -5.20 -3.07 -1.38
CA LYS A 161 -5.73 -2.16 -2.40
C LYS A 161 -7.11 -1.59 -2.02
N ILE A 162 -7.40 -1.47 -0.73
CA ILE A 162 -8.61 -0.79 -0.24
C ILE A 162 -8.47 0.73 -0.54
N ASP A 163 -9.02 1.19 -1.66
CA ASP A 163 -8.69 2.48 -2.29
C ASP A 163 -9.87 3.47 -2.40
N PHE A 164 -10.78 3.45 -1.43
CA PHE A 164 -11.85 4.43 -1.35
C PHE A 164 -11.42 5.74 -0.66
N ILE A 165 -12.18 6.80 -0.90
CA ILE A 165 -12.14 8.05 -0.14
C ILE A 165 -13.55 8.61 -0.04
N GLU A 166 -13.98 8.85 1.20
CA GLU A 166 -15.31 9.33 1.55
C GLU A 166 -15.16 10.66 2.31
N GLU A 167 -15.83 11.71 1.83
CA GLU A 167 -15.95 12.96 2.58
C GLU A 167 -17.14 12.83 3.54
N LEU A 168 -16.86 12.76 4.84
CA LEU A 168 -17.90 12.63 5.85
C LEU A 168 -18.56 13.98 6.15
N LYS A 169 -17.73 15.04 6.14
CA LYS A 169 -18.07 16.46 6.28
C LYS A 169 -16.97 17.27 5.59
N SER A 170 -17.21 18.56 5.33
CA SER A 170 -16.19 19.48 4.83
C SER A 170 -14.88 19.36 5.61
N GLY A 171 -13.81 18.93 4.93
CA GLY A 171 -12.47 18.77 5.51
C GLY A 171 -12.29 17.52 6.38
N ILE A 172 -13.28 16.63 6.46
CA ILE A 172 -13.19 15.35 7.18
C ILE A 172 -13.30 14.21 6.18
N TYR A 173 -12.19 13.50 5.97
CA TYR A 173 -12.09 12.43 4.98
C TYR A 173 -11.82 11.10 5.67
N ARG A 174 -12.64 10.09 5.37
CA ARG A 174 -12.38 8.69 5.69
C ARG A 174 -11.79 8.02 4.46
N VAL A 175 -10.59 7.46 4.59
CA VAL A 175 -9.79 7.03 3.45
C VAL A 175 -9.35 5.58 3.65
N GLY A 176 -9.54 4.76 2.62
CA GLY A 176 -9.06 3.40 2.60
C GLY A 176 -7.55 3.32 2.75
N SER A 177 -7.08 2.36 3.54
CA SER A 177 -5.66 2.17 3.86
C SER A 177 -4.77 1.89 2.63
N GLY A 178 -5.32 1.30 1.57
CA GLY A 178 -4.64 1.08 0.29
C GLY A 178 -4.56 2.33 -0.59
N TYR A 179 -5.30 3.40 -0.27
CA TYR A 179 -5.33 4.63 -1.06
C TYR A 179 -3.93 5.26 -1.17
N ALA A 180 -3.62 5.82 -2.34
CA ALA A 180 -2.33 6.43 -2.61
C ALA A 180 -2.11 7.68 -1.76
N PHE A 181 -1.11 7.68 -0.87
CA PHE A 181 -0.90 8.78 0.07
C PHE A 181 -0.59 10.12 -0.62
N ASN A 182 0.17 10.07 -1.72
CA ASN A 182 0.41 11.24 -2.56
C ASN A 182 -0.85 11.78 -3.24
N GLN A 183 -1.77 10.92 -3.67
CA GLN A 183 -3.03 11.37 -4.25
C GLN A 183 -3.94 12.02 -3.21
N LEU A 184 -3.93 11.53 -1.97
CA LEU A 184 -4.66 12.14 -0.86
C LEU A 184 -4.19 13.58 -0.64
N GLY A 185 -2.88 13.80 -0.51
CA GLY A 185 -2.31 15.13 -0.35
C GLY A 185 -2.69 16.08 -1.50
N VAL A 186 -2.55 15.63 -2.76
CA VAL A 186 -2.93 16.42 -3.94
C VAL A 186 -4.42 16.78 -3.91
N ARG A 187 -5.28 15.82 -3.58
CA ARG A 187 -6.73 16.04 -3.54
C ARG A 187 -7.12 17.04 -2.47
N CYS A 188 -6.69 16.82 -1.23
CA CYS A 188 -7.02 17.72 -0.11
C CYS A 188 -6.52 19.16 -0.36
N SER A 189 -5.32 19.32 -0.92
CA SER A 189 -4.81 20.66 -1.25
C SER A 189 -5.59 21.33 -2.39
N ASN A 190 -6.06 20.59 -3.38
CA ASN A 190 -6.91 21.12 -4.45
C ASN A 190 -8.31 21.49 -3.94
N ASP A 191 -8.83 20.73 -2.97
CA ASP A 191 -10.10 21.00 -2.29
C ASP A 191 -9.98 22.20 -1.30
N GLY A 192 -8.79 22.79 -1.15
CA GLY A 192 -8.56 23.98 -0.33
C GLY A 192 -8.36 23.68 1.15
N PHE A 193 -7.87 22.49 1.50
CA PHE A 193 -7.58 22.08 2.88
C PHE A 193 -6.09 21.95 3.16
N THR A 194 -5.66 22.39 4.35
CA THR A 194 -4.29 22.27 4.86
C THR A 194 -4.11 21.07 5.80
N GLY A 195 -2.86 20.61 5.89
CA GLY A 195 -2.39 19.59 6.81
C GLY A 195 -1.89 18.31 6.13
N LEU A 196 -2.07 18.17 4.82
CA LEU A 196 -1.58 17.04 4.02
C LEU A 196 -0.83 17.47 2.74
N GLU A 197 -0.46 18.75 2.63
CA GLU A 197 0.29 19.26 1.47
C GLU A 197 1.60 18.47 1.27
N PHE A 198 2.29 18.17 2.38
CA PHE A 198 3.54 17.41 2.41
C PHE A 198 3.39 16.00 1.81
N ALA A 199 2.21 15.39 1.99
CA ALA A 199 1.92 14.03 1.53
C ALA A 199 1.97 13.92 0.00
N SER A 200 1.72 15.02 -0.73
CA SER A 200 1.67 15.06 -2.20
C SER A 200 2.91 14.50 -2.89
N GLY A 201 4.08 14.53 -2.24
CA GLY A 201 5.31 13.95 -2.78
C GLY A 201 5.64 12.57 -2.22
N VAL A 202 5.01 12.13 -1.14
CA VAL A 202 5.40 10.95 -0.37
C VAL A 202 4.85 9.69 -1.04
N PRO A 203 5.72 8.79 -1.55
CA PRO A 203 5.27 7.51 -2.08
C PRO A 203 4.75 6.65 -0.93
N GLY A 204 3.75 5.82 -1.22
CA GLY A 204 3.15 4.93 -0.23
C GLY A 204 1.63 4.89 -0.31
N SER A 205 1.08 4.20 0.68
CA SER A 205 -0.34 4.05 0.91
C SER A 205 -0.73 4.76 2.21
N VAL A 206 -1.98 5.17 2.36
CA VAL A 206 -2.50 5.84 3.57
C VAL A 206 -2.25 5.01 4.83
N GLY A 207 -2.50 3.69 4.78
CA GLY A 207 -2.25 2.78 5.91
C GLY A 207 -0.78 2.72 6.30
N GLY A 208 0.12 2.56 5.32
CA GLY A 208 1.56 2.64 5.56
C GLY A 208 2.03 4.00 6.10
N GLY A 209 1.38 5.09 5.67
CA GLY A 209 1.61 6.42 6.22
C GLY A 209 1.26 6.48 7.71
N ALA A 210 0.07 6.03 8.08
CA ALA A 210 -0.37 5.99 9.48
C ALA A 210 0.53 5.06 10.32
N TYR A 211 0.89 3.89 9.80
CA TYR A 211 1.79 2.94 10.48
C TYR A 211 3.16 3.56 10.81
N MET A 212 3.72 4.34 9.88
CA MET A 212 5.04 4.95 10.04
C MET A 212 5.02 6.35 10.68
N ASN A 213 3.85 6.92 10.97
CA ASN A 213 3.68 8.36 11.20
C ASN A 213 4.45 9.19 10.13
N ALA A 214 4.11 8.96 8.86
CA ALA A 214 4.84 9.58 7.76
C ALA A 214 4.81 11.11 7.85
N GLY A 215 5.96 11.74 7.66
CA GLY A 215 6.11 13.18 7.79
C GLY A 215 7.17 13.76 6.87
N ALA A 216 6.96 14.99 6.41
CA ALA A 216 7.90 15.78 5.61
C ALA A 216 7.60 17.27 5.76
N ASN A 217 8.59 18.12 5.51
CA ASN A 217 8.45 19.59 5.57
C ASN A 217 7.92 20.12 6.91
N GLY A 218 8.21 19.42 8.02
CA GLY A 218 7.78 19.81 9.36
C GLY A 218 6.32 19.48 9.68
N GLN A 219 5.66 18.69 8.84
CA GLN A 219 4.30 18.17 9.06
C GLN A 219 4.34 16.65 9.11
N GLU A 220 3.44 16.06 9.90
CA GLU A 220 3.27 14.61 10.05
C GLU A 220 1.78 14.22 10.00
N ILE A 221 1.50 12.93 9.78
CA ILE A 221 0.12 12.44 9.75
C ILE A 221 -0.58 12.67 11.10
N SER A 222 0.15 12.55 12.21
CA SER A 222 -0.37 12.77 13.56
C SER A 222 -1.00 14.15 13.76
N ASP A 223 -0.61 15.15 12.96
CA ASP A 223 -1.12 16.52 13.05
C ASP A 223 -2.60 16.65 12.66
N VAL A 224 -3.11 15.68 11.87
CA VAL A 224 -4.42 15.75 11.22
C VAL A 224 -5.26 14.48 11.35
N ILE A 225 -4.70 13.40 11.86
CA ILE A 225 -5.42 12.14 12.03
C ILE A 225 -6.46 12.26 13.16
N SER A 226 -7.68 11.78 12.91
CA SER A 226 -8.78 11.80 13.87
C SER A 226 -9.08 10.42 14.45
N SER A 227 -8.98 9.38 13.62
CA SER A 227 -9.17 7.99 14.05
C SER A 227 -8.60 7.02 13.01
N VAL A 228 -8.37 5.78 13.44
CA VAL A 228 -7.89 4.68 12.59
C VAL A 228 -8.74 3.44 12.85
N GLU A 229 -9.27 2.85 11.78
CA GLU A 229 -9.90 1.54 11.82
C GLU A 229 -8.83 0.47 11.60
N ILE A 230 -8.70 -0.44 12.56
CA ILE A 230 -7.78 -1.57 12.52
C ILE A 230 -8.52 -2.89 12.52
N LEU A 231 -7.91 -3.89 11.91
CA LEU A 231 -8.29 -5.28 11.98
C LEU A 231 -7.25 -6.00 12.84
N GLN A 232 -7.70 -6.71 13.86
CA GLN A 232 -6.85 -7.55 14.68
C GLN A 232 -6.69 -8.95 14.06
N THR A 233 -5.68 -9.70 14.52
CA THR A 233 -5.38 -11.04 14.01
C THR A 233 -6.55 -12.01 14.20
N ASP A 234 -7.36 -11.85 15.24
CA ASP A 234 -8.58 -12.65 15.52
C ASP A 234 -9.76 -12.30 14.60
N GLY A 235 -9.62 -11.24 13.79
CA GLY A 235 -10.64 -10.72 12.88
C GLY A 235 -11.56 -9.67 13.48
N ARG A 236 -11.33 -9.22 14.72
CA ARG A 236 -12.05 -8.11 15.35
C ARG A 236 -11.68 -6.79 14.68
N LEU A 237 -12.71 -5.99 14.37
CA LEU A 237 -12.54 -4.62 13.89
C LEU A 237 -12.62 -3.66 15.09
N GLU A 238 -11.68 -2.73 15.16
CA GLU A 238 -11.63 -1.72 16.20
C GLU A 238 -11.35 -0.35 15.58
N THR A 239 -11.90 0.70 16.18
CA THR A 239 -11.60 2.09 15.84
C THR A 239 -10.85 2.74 16.98
N ILE A 240 -9.61 3.14 16.73
CA ILE A 240 -8.77 3.84 17.70
C ILE A 240 -8.86 5.34 17.41
N ASN A 241 -9.24 6.13 18.41
CA ASN A 241 -9.36 7.58 18.27
C ASN A 241 -8.01 8.27 18.47
N GLN A 242 -7.89 9.52 18.00
CA GLN A 242 -6.65 10.30 18.09
C GLN A 242 -6.01 10.31 19.50
N ASN A 243 -6.82 10.41 20.56
CA ASN A 243 -6.32 10.47 21.94
C ASN A 243 -5.64 9.16 22.39
N ASP A 244 -5.96 8.04 21.75
CA ASP A 244 -5.43 6.72 22.07
C ASP A 244 -4.31 6.31 21.10
N LEU A 245 -4.00 7.15 20.10
CA LEU A 245 -2.91 6.95 19.16
C LEU A 245 -1.62 7.56 19.71
N ALA A 246 -0.71 6.71 20.21
CA ALA A 246 0.62 7.13 20.62
C ALA A 246 1.53 7.30 19.39
N PHE A 247 1.62 8.53 18.88
CA PHE A 247 2.55 8.91 17.82
C PHE A 247 3.80 9.58 18.37
N SER A 248 4.94 9.29 17.75
CA SER A 248 6.15 10.09 17.87
C SER A 248 6.94 10.05 16.56
N TYR A 249 8.14 10.63 16.52
CA TYR A 249 8.94 10.73 15.30
C TYR A 249 9.17 9.35 14.67
N ARG A 250 8.57 9.12 13.49
CA ARG A 250 8.61 7.85 12.75
C ARG A 250 8.08 6.63 13.52
N LYS A 251 7.24 6.85 14.53
CA LYS A 251 6.69 5.80 15.39
C LYS A 251 5.19 5.98 15.59
N SER A 252 4.48 4.86 15.64
CA SER A 252 3.08 4.76 16.03
C SER A 252 2.87 3.59 16.98
N SER A 253 1.78 3.59 17.74
CA SER A 253 1.38 2.46 18.58
C SER A 253 1.15 1.16 17.79
N PHE A 254 0.88 1.26 16.49
CA PHE A 254 0.69 0.11 15.60
C PHE A 254 1.96 -0.74 15.46
N GLN A 255 3.14 -0.15 15.60
CA GLN A 255 4.42 -0.87 15.49
C GLN A 255 4.68 -1.78 16.69
N ASP A 256 4.09 -1.44 17.84
CA ASP A 256 4.25 -2.18 19.09
C ASP A 256 3.04 -3.10 19.39
N MET A 257 2.06 -3.18 18.47
CA MET A 257 0.81 -3.91 18.67
C MET A 257 0.91 -5.35 18.14
N GLU A 258 1.03 -6.32 19.05
CA GLU A 258 1.18 -7.75 18.71
C GLU A 258 -0.03 -8.33 17.95
N ASP A 259 -1.24 -7.91 18.34
CA ASP A 259 -2.49 -8.41 17.76
C ASP A 259 -2.94 -7.64 16.51
N LEU A 260 -2.16 -6.68 16.02
CA LEU A 260 -2.51 -5.95 14.81
C LEU A 260 -2.36 -6.85 13.57
N ALA A 261 -3.44 -7.06 12.83
CA ALA A 261 -3.34 -7.61 11.49
C ALA A 261 -3.15 -6.50 10.44
N ALA A 262 -3.99 -5.46 10.47
CA ALA A 262 -3.98 -4.44 9.42
C ALA A 262 -4.60 -3.11 9.86
N ILE A 263 -4.14 -2.01 9.27
CA ILE A 263 -4.92 -0.77 9.19
C ILE A 263 -5.87 -0.90 7.99
N VAL A 264 -7.16 -0.64 8.18
CA VAL A 264 -8.22 -0.76 7.16
C VAL A 264 -8.59 0.60 6.58
N ALA A 265 -8.77 1.61 7.43
CA ALA A 265 -9.11 2.97 7.02
C ALA A 265 -8.55 3.98 8.02
N VAL A 266 -8.35 5.21 7.54
CA VAL A 266 -7.86 6.33 8.34
C VAL A 266 -8.78 7.52 8.13
N THR A 267 -9.21 8.15 9.21
CA THR A 267 -9.99 9.40 9.16
C THR A 267 -9.09 10.59 9.45
N PHE A 268 -9.11 11.57 8.56
CA PHE A 268 -8.37 12.82 8.68
C PHE A 268 -9.34 13.98 8.94
N LYS A 269 -8.92 14.94 9.76
CA LYS A 269 -9.62 16.19 10.04
C LYS A 269 -8.71 17.36 9.68
N LEU A 270 -8.99 17.97 8.53
CA LEU A 270 -8.22 19.05 7.94
C LEU A 270 -8.89 20.41 8.18
N LYS A 271 -8.14 21.48 7.95
CA LYS A 271 -8.62 22.86 8.11
C LYS A 271 -8.68 23.56 6.75
N PRO A 272 -9.69 24.40 6.47
CA PRO A 272 -9.69 25.22 5.26
C PRO A 272 -8.47 26.14 5.21
N PHE A 273 -7.84 26.23 4.04
CA PHE A 273 -6.72 27.13 3.78
C PHE A 273 -6.63 27.44 2.28
N PRO A 274 -6.96 28.68 1.86
CA PRO A 274 -6.98 29.05 0.44
C PRO A 274 -5.66 28.84 -0.30
N SER A 275 -4.52 28.96 0.41
CA SER A 275 -3.18 28.79 -0.17
C SER A 275 -2.66 27.34 -0.11
N ALA A 276 -3.48 26.36 0.28
CA ALA A 276 -3.06 24.96 0.39
C ALA A 276 -2.45 24.43 -0.93
N ARG A 277 -3.07 24.76 -2.07
CA ARG A 277 -2.57 24.37 -3.39
C ARG A 277 -1.22 25.03 -3.74
N GLU A 278 -1.00 26.26 -3.30
CA GLU A 278 0.27 26.96 -3.52
C GLU A 278 1.39 26.34 -2.68
N GLN A 279 1.14 26.10 -1.40
CA GLN A 279 2.07 25.43 -0.50
C GLN A 279 2.41 24.01 -0.98
N GLN A 280 1.40 23.27 -1.44
CA GLN A 280 1.57 21.96 -2.05
C GLN A 280 2.51 22.00 -3.28
N LYS A 281 2.32 22.97 -4.18
CA LYS A 281 3.24 23.19 -5.31
C LYS A 281 4.66 23.50 -4.84
N ALA A 282 4.82 24.37 -3.84
CA ALA A 282 6.13 24.71 -3.29
C ALA A 282 6.86 23.48 -2.74
N TYR A 283 6.16 22.60 -2.00
CA TYR A 283 6.73 21.35 -1.51
C TYR A 283 7.12 20.38 -2.63
N LEU A 284 6.29 20.24 -3.67
CA LEU A 284 6.63 19.41 -4.82
C LEU A 284 7.85 19.94 -5.57
N THR A 285 7.95 21.26 -5.76
CA THR A 285 9.12 21.89 -6.39
C THR A 285 10.38 21.65 -5.56
N LYS A 286 10.33 21.90 -4.24
CA LYS A 286 11.45 21.61 -3.33
C LYS A 286 11.87 20.15 -3.41
N ARG A 287 10.91 19.22 -3.43
CA ARG A 287 11.18 17.78 -3.52
C ARG A 287 11.86 17.39 -4.82
N ARG A 288 11.40 17.94 -5.96
CA ARG A 288 12.03 17.71 -7.28
C ARG A 288 13.50 18.13 -7.32
N LEU A 289 13.85 19.22 -6.63
CA LEU A 289 15.21 19.75 -6.60
C LEU A 289 16.12 19.01 -5.61
N SER A 290 15.56 18.46 -4.53
CA SER A 290 16.32 17.91 -3.40
C SER A 290 16.34 16.39 -3.32
N GLN A 291 15.59 15.67 -4.16
CA GLN A 291 15.50 14.21 -4.08
C GLN A 291 15.66 13.55 -5.46
N PRO A 292 16.23 12.33 -5.52
CA PRO A 292 16.42 11.57 -6.75
C PRO A 292 15.10 10.95 -7.24
N LEU A 293 14.18 11.78 -7.74
CA LEU A 293 12.88 11.31 -8.21
C LEU A 293 13.01 10.40 -9.43
N GLY A 294 12.24 9.30 -9.45
CA GLY A 294 12.27 8.31 -10.52
C GLY A 294 13.34 7.24 -10.37
N GLU A 295 14.32 7.45 -9.49
CA GLU A 295 15.31 6.44 -9.13
C GLU A 295 14.69 5.37 -8.23
N ARG A 296 15.22 4.15 -8.32
CA ARG A 296 14.78 2.99 -7.52
C ARG A 296 15.30 3.12 -6.09
N SER A 297 14.51 3.74 -5.21
CA SER A 297 14.84 3.97 -3.80
C SER A 297 13.64 3.69 -2.88
N ALA A 298 13.88 3.48 -1.59
CA ALA A 298 12.85 3.42 -0.54
C ALA A 298 12.71 4.72 0.25
N GLY A 299 13.14 5.85 -0.31
CA GLY A 299 13.20 7.11 0.43
C GLY A 299 14.47 7.25 1.27
N SER A 300 14.34 7.93 2.40
CA SER A 300 15.44 8.06 3.36
C SER A 300 15.64 6.75 4.11
N VAL A 301 16.88 6.27 4.16
CA VAL A 301 17.21 4.99 4.80
C VAL A 301 17.32 5.13 6.32
N PHE A 302 17.88 6.23 6.79
CA PHE A 302 18.07 6.49 8.22
C PHE A 302 17.14 7.58 8.73
N LYS A 303 16.69 7.42 9.98
CA LYS A 303 16.08 8.48 10.76
C LYS A 303 17.12 9.56 11.06
N ASN A 304 16.69 10.80 11.26
CA ASN A 304 17.60 11.84 11.75
C ASN A 304 18.00 11.52 13.21
N PRO A 305 19.29 11.63 13.58
CA PRO A 305 19.72 11.40 14.95
C PRO A 305 19.20 12.49 15.88
N GLU A 306 18.60 12.08 17.00
CA GLU A 306 18.05 13.00 18.00
C GLU A 306 19.17 13.72 18.76
N GLY A 307 18.95 14.98 19.12
CA GLY A 307 19.89 15.77 19.94
C GLY A 307 21.16 16.26 19.25
N VAL A 308 21.46 15.82 18.02
CA VAL A 308 22.69 16.21 17.30
C VAL A 308 22.52 17.51 16.50
N GLY A 309 21.29 17.87 16.14
CA GLY A 309 21.00 19.09 15.34
C GLY A 309 21.44 19.00 13.88
N VAL A 310 21.92 17.85 13.43
CA VAL A 310 22.37 17.57 12.06
C VAL A 310 21.56 16.41 11.50
N SER A 311 21.15 16.50 10.23
CA SER A 311 20.40 15.43 9.58
C SER A 311 21.27 14.23 9.25
N ALA A 312 20.68 13.03 9.15
CA ALA A 312 21.41 11.83 8.72
C ALA A 312 22.02 12.02 7.32
N GLY A 313 21.27 12.64 6.40
CA GLY A 313 21.78 12.94 5.06
C GLY A 313 23.02 13.83 5.08
N GLU A 314 23.05 14.86 5.92
CA GLU A 314 24.20 15.74 6.05
C GLU A 314 25.42 15.04 6.65
N LEU A 315 25.22 14.15 7.64
CA LEU A 315 26.31 13.33 8.18
C LEU A 315 26.92 12.42 7.11
N ILE A 316 26.09 11.77 6.30
CA ILE A 316 26.55 10.88 5.21
C ILE A 316 27.30 11.68 4.14
N GLU A 317 26.80 12.87 3.80
CA GLU A 317 27.47 13.76 2.86
C GLU A 317 28.81 14.26 3.40
N LYS A 318 28.87 14.70 4.66
CA LYS A 318 30.11 15.10 5.33
C LYS A 318 31.08 13.92 5.54
N ALA A 319 30.59 12.68 5.59
CA ALA A 319 31.41 11.48 5.55
C ALA A 319 32.07 11.24 4.17
N GLY A 320 31.68 12.00 3.13
CA GLY A 320 32.22 11.88 1.78
C GLY A 320 31.62 10.71 1.00
N LEU A 321 30.42 10.25 1.38
CA LEU A 321 29.81 9.04 0.82
C LEU A 321 28.80 9.32 -0.30
N LYS A 322 28.53 10.58 -0.63
CA LYS A 322 27.65 10.93 -1.76
C LYS A 322 28.22 10.33 -3.06
N GLY A 323 27.40 9.62 -3.81
CA GLY A 323 27.84 8.94 -5.04
C GLY A 323 28.60 7.62 -4.83
N PHE A 324 28.95 7.26 -3.60
CA PHE A 324 29.66 6.02 -3.32
C PHE A 324 28.86 4.80 -3.79
N ARG A 325 29.54 3.87 -4.45
CA ARG A 325 28.95 2.69 -5.08
C ARG A 325 29.54 1.41 -4.50
N LEU A 326 28.68 0.45 -4.19
CA LEU A 326 29.03 -0.91 -3.79
C LEU A 326 28.19 -1.87 -4.64
N GLY A 327 28.86 -2.64 -5.50
CA GLY A 327 28.17 -3.47 -6.49
C GLY A 327 27.24 -2.63 -7.37
N ASN A 328 25.96 -2.96 -7.39
CA ASN A 328 24.93 -2.18 -8.09
C ASN A 328 24.17 -1.18 -7.21
N ALA A 329 24.42 -1.18 -5.90
CA ALA A 329 23.86 -0.22 -4.97
C ALA A 329 24.71 1.06 -4.94
N LYS A 330 24.06 2.22 -4.81
CA LYS A 330 24.76 3.51 -4.78
C LYS A 330 24.08 4.50 -3.85
N ILE A 331 24.84 5.35 -3.18
CA ILE A 331 24.30 6.52 -2.48
C ILE A 331 24.01 7.62 -3.50
N SER A 332 22.81 8.19 -3.46
CA SER A 332 22.37 9.19 -4.42
C SER A 332 23.27 10.43 -4.42
N GLU A 333 23.58 10.93 -5.62
CA GLU A 333 24.29 12.21 -5.84
C GLU A 333 23.48 13.44 -5.44
N VAL A 334 22.15 13.31 -5.37
CA VAL A 334 21.23 14.40 -5.03
C VAL A 334 21.07 14.50 -3.52
N HIS A 335 20.60 13.41 -2.89
CA HIS A 335 20.36 13.31 -1.45
C HIS A 335 21.12 12.11 -0.84
N ALA A 336 22.06 12.35 0.08
CA ALA A 336 22.94 11.30 0.60
C ALA A 336 22.24 10.25 1.49
N ASN A 337 21.08 10.57 2.07
CA ASN A 337 20.25 9.58 2.78
C ASN A 337 19.41 8.66 1.84
N PHE A 338 19.54 8.78 0.51
CA PHE A 338 18.80 7.95 -0.44
C PHE A 338 19.73 6.93 -1.08
N PHE A 339 19.37 5.66 -0.95
CA PHE A 339 20.13 4.54 -1.47
C PHE A 339 19.42 4.04 -2.72
N ILE A 340 20.17 3.94 -3.82
CA ILE A 340 19.66 3.73 -5.16
C ILE A 340 20.06 2.35 -5.65
N ASN A 341 19.07 1.58 -6.10
CA ASN A 341 19.32 0.39 -6.89
C ASN A 341 19.58 0.83 -8.35
N CYS A 342 20.83 0.81 -8.80
CA CYS A 342 21.20 1.18 -10.18
C CYS A 342 20.82 0.11 -11.23
N GLY A 343 20.05 -0.91 -10.83
CA GLY A 343 19.73 -2.07 -11.65
C GLY A 343 20.56 -3.28 -11.23
N GLY A 344 19.89 -4.35 -10.80
CA GLY A 344 20.55 -5.59 -10.38
C GLY A 344 21.24 -5.52 -9.02
N SER A 345 20.88 -4.57 -8.14
CA SER A 345 21.29 -4.64 -6.73
C SER A 345 20.55 -5.76 -6.03
N THR A 346 21.26 -6.50 -5.20
CA THR A 346 20.71 -7.46 -4.26
C THR A 346 20.35 -6.76 -2.94
N SER A 347 19.49 -7.39 -2.15
CA SER A 347 19.25 -7.04 -0.74
C SER A 347 20.55 -7.04 0.06
N LYS A 348 21.46 -7.98 -0.23
CA LYS A 348 22.79 -8.05 0.36
C LYS A 348 23.63 -6.81 0.03
N ASP A 349 23.69 -6.38 -1.24
CA ASP A 349 24.42 -5.16 -1.62
C ASP A 349 23.90 -3.94 -0.86
N MET A 350 22.58 -3.83 -0.70
CA MET A 350 21.97 -2.73 0.07
C MET A 350 22.35 -2.80 1.55
N ILE A 351 22.27 -3.97 2.18
CA ILE A 351 22.64 -4.16 3.59
C ILE A 351 24.12 -3.83 3.81
N GLU A 352 25.01 -4.30 2.93
CA GLU A 352 26.45 -3.99 3.01
C GLU A 352 26.72 -2.50 2.89
N LEU A 353 26.06 -1.82 1.95
CA LEU A 353 26.18 -0.37 1.78
C LEU A 353 25.63 0.39 3.01
N ILE A 354 24.51 -0.05 3.57
CA ILE A 354 23.92 0.53 4.80
C ILE A 354 24.89 0.40 5.98
N ASN A 355 25.46 -0.79 6.18
CA ASN A 355 26.41 -1.05 7.26
C ASN A 355 27.69 -0.23 7.11
N LEU A 356 28.22 -0.10 5.89
CA LEU A 356 29.37 0.75 5.61
C LEU A 356 29.08 2.21 5.98
N VAL A 357 27.89 2.72 5.66
CA VAL A 357 27.51 4.08 6.04
C VAL A 357 27.42 4.26 7.54
N LYS A 358 26.82 3.30 8.26
CA LYS A 358 26.75 3.32 9.74
C LYS A 358 28.15 3.36 10.35
N GLU A 359 29.07 2.52 9.87
CA GLU A 359 30.47 2.49 10.30
C GLU A 359 31.14 3.84 10.08
N LYS A 360 31.11 4.37 8.86
CA LYS A 360 31.81 5.62 8.53
C LYS A 360 31.27 6.84 9.25
N VAL A 361 29.96 6.91 9.48
CA VAL A 361 29.36 8.00 10.27
C VAL A 361 29.72 7.86 11.75
N LYS A 362 29.72 6.63 12.29
CA LYS A 362 30.15 6.36 13.67
C LYS A 362 31.62 6.72 13.86
N ASP A 363 32.50 6.26 12.98
CA ASP A 363 33.95 6.52 13.08
C ASP A 363 34.28 8.02 13.01
N LYS A 364 33.59 8.76 12.13
CA LYS A 364 33.91 10.16 11.86
C LYS A 364 33.25 11.15 12.83
N PHE A 365 32.04 10.84 13.29
CA PHE A 365 31.23 11.78 14.08
C PHE A 365 30.82 11.23 15.45
N ASN A 366 31.14 9.97 15.76
CA ASN A 366 30.66 9.26 16.94
C ASN A 366 29.13 9.30 17.09
N VAL A 367 28.42 9.21 15.96
CA VAL A 367 26.95 9.19 15.89
C VAL A 367 26.50 7.85 15.34
N GLU A 368 25.59 7.19 16.05
CA GLU A 368 24.95 5.97 15.58
C GLU A 368 23.69 6.31 14.77
N LEU A 369 23.67 5.89 13.50
CA LEU A 369 22.49 6.05 12.65
C LEU A 369 21.53 4.88 12.84
N ASN A 370 20.25 5.19 13.01
CA ASN A 370 19.17 4.21 13.12
C ASN A 370 18.36 4.16 11.82
N GLU A 371 18.11 2.96 11.32
CA GLU A 371 17.32 2.74 10.10
C GLU A 371 15.84 3.11 10.28
N GLU A 372 15.21 3.63 9.21
CA GLU A 372 13.77 3.85 9.08
C GLU A 372 13.08 2.75 8.26
N ILE A 373 13.84 2.14 7.34
CA ILE A 373 13.37 1.09 6.44
C ILE A 373 13.00 -0.18 7.19
N GLN A 374 12.10 -0.96 6.60
CA GLN A 374 11.65 -2.24 7.15
C GLN A 374 12.30 -3.38 6.38
N TYR A 375 13.05 -4.22 7.09
CA TYR A 375 13.58 -5.46 6.54
C TYR A 375 12.49 -6.52 6.53
N VAL A 376 12.33 -7.22 5.41
CA VAL A 376 11.41 -8.36 5.30
C VAL A 376 12.22 -9.61 5.04
N SER A 377 12.30 -10.46 6.08
CA SER A 377 13.05 -11.71 6.07
C SER A 377 12.28 -12.84 5.35
N PRO A 378 13.00 -13.86 4.87
CA PRO A 378 12.39 -15.04 4.27
C PRO A 378 11.61 -15.89 5.26
N ILE A 379 12.09 -15.97 6.51
CA ILE A 379 11.58 -16.82 7.60
C ILE A 379 10.73 -16.00 8.55
#